data_AF-A0A2D6S1E0-F1
#
_entry.id   AF-A0A2D6S1E0-F1
#
_cell.length_a   1.000
_cell.length_b   1.000
_cell.length_c   1.000
_cell.angle_alpha   90.00
_cell.angle_beta   90.00
_cell.angle_gamma   90.00
#
_symmetry.space_group_name_H-M   'P 1'
#
loop_
_entity.id
_entity.type
_entity.pdbx_description
1 polymer ?
#
loop_
_entity_poly.entity_id
_entity_poly.type
_entity_poly.pdbx_seq_one_letter_code
_entity_poly.pdbx_strand_id
1 'polypeptide(L)'
;MLTTRMVPLLPGSHKKGLKPHHCIEGEAFRSPHQDPAVDPDEIVTLEMKVGGLVIFNNLVFHRSLMNRSQSIRWSVDFRFSRRDTPLDGLWHQHIACIVRSRKYPNTVASWSNWKALWESSLHKSRFLW
;
A
#
# COMPACT_ATOMS: atom_id res chain seq x y z
N MET A 1 27.07 6.97 4.19
CA MET A 1 25.64 6.97 4.59
C MET A 1 25.00 5.73 3.98
N LEU A 2 24.58 4.76 4.79
CA LEU A 2 23.92 3.55 4.29
C LEU A 2 22.45 3.89 4.02
N THR A 3 22.10 4.07 2.76
CA THR A 3 20.72 4.27 2.30
C THR A 3 19.90 3.03 2.64
N THR A 4 18.97 3.14 3.59
CA THR A 4 17.91 2.15 3.78
C THR A 4 17.18 2.01 2.45
N ARG A 5 17.29 0.84 1.81
CA ARG A 5 16.85 0.64 0.43
C ARG A 5 15.36 0.98 0.27
N MET A 6 15.05 1.65 -0.81
CA MET A 6 13.77 2.32 -1.05
C MET A 6 12.80 1.42 -1.84
N VAL A 7 11.71 2.01 -2.35
CA VAL A 7 10.73 1.34 -3.21
C VAL A 7 11.05 1.68 -4.67
N PRO A 8 11.57 0.74 -5.49
CA PRO A 8 11.63 0.92 -6.92
C PRO A 8 10.23 0.95 -7.50
N LEU A 9 10.02 1.90 -8.40
CA LEU A 9 8.77 2.14 -9.12
C LEU A 9 9.07 2.11 -10.61
N LEU A 10 8.16 1.56 -11.39
CA LEU A 10 8.17 1.70 -12.85
C LEU A 10 7.17 2.80 -13.24
N PRO A 11 7.62 4.03 -13.56
CA PRO A 11 6.72 5.12 -13.93
C PRO A 11 5.85 4.75 -15.13
N GLY A 12 4.60 5.22 -15.16
CA GLY A 12 3.66 4.95 -16.26
C GLY A 12 3.09 3.52 -16.32
N SER A 13 3.62 2.56 -15.55
CA SER A 13 3.16 1.16 -15.55
C SER A 13 1.68 0.97 -15.19
N HIS A 14 1.08 1.89 -14.44
CA HIS A 14 -0.36 1.90 -14.14
C HIS A 14 -1.26 1.91 -15.39
N LYS A 15 -0.73 2.32 -16.55
CA LYS A 15 -1.44 2.29 -17.84
C LYS A 15 -1.43 0.89 -18.48
N LYS A 16 -0.61 -0.04 -18.00
CA LYS A 16 -0.46 -1.40 -18.53
C LYS A 16 -1.49 -2.40 -17.97
N GLY A 17 -2.39 -1.93 -17.10
CA GLY A 17 -3.44 -2.73 -16.45
C GLY A 17 -2.91 -3.69 -15.38
N LEU A 18 -3.82 -4.44 -14.76
CA LEU A 18 -3.47 -5.52 -13.84
C LEU A 18 -2.85 -6.67 -14.63
N LYS A 19 -1.63 -7.06 -14.26
CA LYS A 19 -0.97 -8.23 -14.87
C LYS A 19 -1.51 -9.55 -14.30
N PRO A 20 -1.18 -10.70 -14.89
CA PRO A 20 -1.41 -11.99 -14.26
C PRO A 20 -0.64 -12.09 -12.92
N HIS A 21 -1.31 -12.53 -11.85
CA HIS A 21 -0.71 -12.74 -10.52
C HIS A 21 -1.20 -14.06 -9.90
N HIS A 22 -0.37 -14.65 -9.05
CA HIS A 22 -0.68 -15.86 -8.27
C HIS A 22 -0.60 -15.58 -6.77
N CYS A 23 -1.22 -16.46 -6.00
CA CYS A 23 -1.02 -16.51 -4.55
C CYS A 23 0.18 -17.42 -4.29
N ILE A 24 1.17 -16.92 -3.54
CA ILE A 24 2.23 -17.77 -3.01
C ILE A 24 1.71 -18.37 -1.70
N GLU A 25 1.91 -19.67 -1.49
CA GLU A 25 1.49 -20.33 -0.27
C GLU A 25 2.18 -19.70 0.95
N GLY A 26 1.39 -19.32 1.96
CA GLY A 26 1.88 -18.62 3.15
C GLY A 26 2.02 -17.09 2.99
N GLU A 27 1.88 -16.54 1.79
CA GLU A 27 1.88 -15.08 1.59
C GLU A 27 0.47 -14.50 1.61
N ALA A 28 0.32 -13.34 2.26
CA ALA A 28 -0.95 -12.62 2.30
C ALA A 28 -1.26 -11.85 0.99
N PHE A 29 -0.27 -11.70 0.11
CA PHE A 29 -0.35 -10.86 -1.08
C PHE A 29 -0.15 -11.67 -2.36
N ARG A 30 -0.73 -11.17 -3.46
CA ARG A 30 -0.57 -11.78 -4.78
C ARG A 30 0.72 -11.28 -5.42
N SER A 31 1.50 -12.20 -5.96
CA SER A 31 2.77 -11.92 -6.63
C SER A 31 2.59 -12.04 -8.16
N PRO A 32 3.20 -11.15 -8.96
CA PRO A 32 3.13 -11.25 -10.41
C PRO A 32 3.79 -12.55 -10.88
N HIS A 33 3.29 -13.15 -11.96
CA HIS A 33 3.93 -14.35 -12.51
C HIS A 33 5.33 -14.09 -13.07
N GLN A 34 5.57 -12.88 -13.56
CA GLN A 34 6.81 -12.46 -14.18
C GLN A 34 7.09 -11.00 -13.84
N ASP A 35 8.37 -10.68 -13.65
CA ASP A 35 8.82 -9.29 -13.62
C ASP A 35 8.54 -8.64 -14.98
N PRO A 36 8.21 -7.33 -15.01
CA PRO A 36 8.04 -6.63 -16.27
C PRO A 36 9.37 -6.61 -17.04
N ALA A 37 9.34 -6.96 -18.33
CA ALA A 37 10.48 -6.75 -19.22
C ALA A 37 10.64 -5.25 -19.47
N VAL A 38 11.56 -4.61 -18.76
CA VAL A 38 11.88 -3.18 -18.84
C VAL A 38 13.39 -2.99 -18.71
N ASP A 39 13.89 -1.91 -19.31
CA ASP A 39 15.26 -1.48 -19.10
C ASP A 39 15.44 -1.03 -17.63
N PRO A 40 16.54 -1.39 -16.95
CA PRO A 40 16.87 -0.84 -15.64
C PRO A 40 16.72 0.69 -15.53
N ASP A 41 17.01 1.44 -16.60
CA ASP A 41 16.91 2.91 -16.61
C ASP A 41 15.46 3.41 -16.59
N GLU A 42 14.47 2.56 -16.88
CA GLU A 42 13.05 2.87 -16.70
C GLU A 42 12.61 2.79 -15.23
N ILE A 43 13.42 2.20 -14.35
CA ILE A 43 13.07 1.99 -12.94
C ILE A 43 13.57 3.17 -12.11
N VAL A 44 12.64 3.87 -11.47
CA VAL A 44 12.96 4.97 -10.56
C VAL A 44 12.99 4.46 -9.12
N THR A 45 14.12 4.67 -8.44
CA THR A 45 14.25 4.40 -7.00
C THR A 45 14.21 5.73 -6.26
N LEU A 46 13.22 5.91 -5.38
CA LEU A 46 13.00 7.17 -4.67
C LEU A 46 13.73 7.21 -3.34
N GLU A 47 14.75 8.07 -3.21
CA GLU A 47 15.35 8.34 -1.91
C GLU A 47 14.41 9.20 -1.04
N MET A 48 14.08 8.71 0.16
CA MET A 48 13.14 9.36 1.06
C MET A 48 13.78 9.65 2.41
N LYS A 49 13.60 10.89 2.89
CA LYS A 49 13.91 11.27 4.28
C LYS A 49 12.76 10.85 5.19
N VAL A 50 13.02 10.74 6.49
CA VAL A 50 11.98 10.53 7.51
C VAL A 50 10.90 11.61 7.37
N GLY A 51 9.63 11.19 7.35
CA GLY A 51 8.48 12.09 7.11
C GLY A 51 8.17 12.37 5.64
N GLY A 52 8.99 11.88 4.70
CA GLY A 52 8.68 11.94 3.27
C GLY A 52 7.45 11.11 2.91
N LEU A 53 6.71 11.56 1.88
CA LEU A 53 5.54 10.87 1.36
C LEU A 53 5.71 10.63 -0.14
N VAL A 54 5.38 9.41 -0.58
CA VAL A 54 5.19 9.07 -1.99
C VAL A 54 3.74 8.66 -2.19
N ILE A 55 3.11 9.20 -3.23
CA ILE A 55 1.75 8.86 -3.64
C ILE A 55 1.81 8.34 -5.08
N PHE A 56 1.24 7.17 -5.33
CA PHE A 56 1.18 6.57 -6.65
C PHE A 56 -0.14 5.81 -6.84
N ASN A 57 -0.49 5.54 -8.10
CA ASN A 57 -1.70 4.79 -8.45
C ASN A 57 -1.54 3.30 -8.07
N ASN A 58 -2.60 2.64 -7.60
CA ASN A 58 -2.58 1.22 -7.20
C ASN A 58 -2.08 0.25 -8.27
N LEU A 59 -2.10 0.63 -9.56
CA LEU A 59 -1.59 -0.19 -10.67
C LEU A 59 -0.12 0.11 -11.03
N VAL A 60 0.55 1.04 -10.35
CA VAL A 60 1.99 1.25 -10.55
C VAL A 60 2.73 0.01 -10.06
N PHE A 61 3.54 -0.60 -10.92
CA PHE A 61 4.41 -1.70 -10.55
C PHE A 61 5.50 -1.16 -9.64
N HIS A 62 5.60 -1.77 -8.47
CA HIS A 62 6.54 -1.41 -7.42
C HIS A 62 6.93 -2.66 -6.65
N ARG A 63 8.09 -2.62 -6.00
CA ARG A 63 8.53 -3.71 -5.11
C ARG A 63 9.28 -3.18 -3.92
N SER A 64 9.39 -3.99 -2.87
CA SER A 64 10.39 -3.75 -1.83
C SER A 64 11.68 -4.49 -2.18
N LEU A 65 12.81 -3.85 -1.90
CA LEU A 65 14.11 -4.52 -1.94
C LEU A 65 14.50 -4.98 -0.53
N MET A 66 15.28 -6.07 -0.45
CA MET A 66 15.84 -6.55 0.82
C MET A 66 16.67 -5.46 1.50
N ASN A 67 16.37 -5.18 2.77
CA ASN A 67 17.14 -4.22 3.56
C ASN A 67 18.49 -4.82 3.96
N ARG A 68 19.60 -4.24 3.48
CA ARG A 68 20.98 -4.66 3.81
C ARG A 68 21.69 -3.73 4.79
N SER A 69 20.97 -2.77 5.36
CA SER A 69 21.52 -1.86 6.37
C SER A 69 21.44 -2.47 7.77
N GLN A 70 22.20 -1.90 8.71
CA GLN A 70 22.16 -2.29 10.13
C GLN A 70 21.03 -1.59 10.91
N SER A 71 20.07 -0.98 10.22
CA SER A 71 18.94 -0.27 10.83
C SER A 71 17.61 -0.72 10.24
N ILE A 72 16.55 -0.63 11.04
CA ILE A 72 15.18 -0.93 10.61
C ILE A 72 14.66 0.20 9.72
N ARG A 73 13.99 -0.16 8.62
CA ARG A 73 13.24 0.77 7.77
C ARG A 73 11.75 0.72 8.13
N TRP A 74 11.28 1.72 8.88
CA TRP A 74 9.85 1.88 9.16
C TRP A 74 9.15 2.58 7.99
N SER A 75 8.00 2.05 7.59
CA SER A 75 7.11 2.67 6.60
C SER A 75 5.66 2.39 6.96
N VAL A 76 4.77 3.31 6.61
CA VAL A 76 3.32 3.15 6.77
C VAL A 76 2.66 3.46 5.44
N ASP A 77 1.85 2.54 4.92
CA ASP A 77 1.05 2.75 3.71
C ASP A 77 -0.41 3.02 4.03
N PHE A 78 -1.01 3.95 3.28
CA PHE A 78 -2.44 4.22 3.30
C PHE A 78 -2.99 4.05 1.89
N ARG A 79 -4.19 3.47 1.78
CA ARG A 79 -4.92 3.34 0.52
C ARG A 79 -6.13 4.28 0.53
N PHE A 80 -6.25 5.10 -0.51
CA PHE A 80 -7.36 6.01 -0.70
C PHE A 80 -8.12 5.65 -1.98
N SER A 81 -9.44 5.72 -1.93
CA SER A 81 -10.33 5.50 -3.06
C SER A 81 -11.48 6.51 -3.05
N ARG A 82 -12.29 6.54 -4.11
CA ARG A 82 -13.55 7.29 -4.10
C ARG A 82 -14.51 6.61 -3.10
N ARG A 83 -15.36 7.40 -2.44
CA ARG A 83 -16.27 6.97 -1.36
C ARG A 83 -16.96 5.62 -1.61
N ASP A 84 -17.44 5.41 -2.83
CA ASP A 84 -18.28 4.26 -3.20
C ASP A 84 -17.52 3.23 -4.05
N THR A 85 -16.19 3.21 -3.93
CA THR A 85 -15.36 2.17 -4.57
C THR A 85 -15.61 0.85 -3.84
N PRO A 86 -16.03 -0.23 -4.53
CA PRO A 86 -16.22 -1.54 -3.90
C PRO A 86 -14.93 -2.02 -3.22
N LEU A 87 -15.06 -2.58 -2.02
CA LEU A 87 -13.94 -3.10 -1.22
C LEU A 87 -14.06 -4.61 -0.97
N ASP A 88 -15.00 -5.27 -1.64
CA ASP A 88 -15.34 -6.66 -1.44
C ASP A 88 -14.11 -7.57 -1.55
N GLY A 89 -13.91 -8.42 -0.55
CA GLY A 89 -12.80 -9.37 -0.50
C GLY A 89 -11.45 -8.76 -0.13
N LEU A 90 -11.37 -7.44 0.12
CA LEU A 90 -10.17 -6.82 0.69
C LEU A 90 -10.18 -6.95 2.21
N TRP A 91 -9.08 -7.42 2.80
CA TRP A 91 -8.98 -7.60 4.26
C TRP A 91 -9.28 -6.32 5.04
N HIS A 92 -8.94 -5.16 4.48
CA HIS A 92 -9.13 -3.86 5.10
C HIS A 92 -10.55 -3.27 4.92
N GLN A 93 -11.49 -4.01 4.30
CA GLN A 93 -12.87 -3.54 4.13
C GLN A 93 -13.54 -3.16 5.46
N HIS A 94 -13.26 -3.90 6.53
CA HIS A 94 -13.86 -3.70 7.87
C HIS A 94 -13.28 -2.50 8.63
N ILE A 95 -12.16 -1.94 8.16
CA ILE A 95 -11.49 -0.80 8.79
C ILE A 95 -11.45 0.42 7.87
N ALA A 96 -12.13 0.36 6.71
CA ALA A 96 -12.24 1.46 5.79
C ALA A 96 -13.17 2.54 6.36
N CYS A 97 -12.80 3.80 6.21
CA CYS A 97 -13.60 4.92 6.67
C CYS A 97 -13.46 6.12 5.72
N ILE A 98 -14.44 7.03 5.77
CA ILE A 98 -14.42 8.23 4.95
C ILE A 98 -13.53 9.27 5.61
N VAL A 99 -12.42 9.62 4.96
CA VAL A 99 -11.46 10.61 5.48
C VAL A 99 -11.70 12.03 4.97
N ARG A 100 -12.50 12.19 3.90
CA ARG A 100 -12.80 13.49 3.30
C ARG A 100 -14.09 13.45 2.48
N SER A 101 -14.95 14.45 2.65
CA SER A 101 -16.13 14.66 1.80
C SER A 101 -16.55 16.13 1.82
N ARG A 102 -16.64 16.77 0.64
CA ARG A 102 -17.20 18.13 0.52
C ARG A 102 -18.72 18.13 0.52
N LYS A 103 -19.33 17.11 -0.09
CA LYS A 103 -20.80 16.99 -0.22
C LYS A 103 -21.47 16.55 1.09
N TYR A 104 -20.78 15.71 1.87
CA TYR A 104 -21.30 15.12 3.10
C TYR A 104 -20.25 15.22 4.24
N PRO A 105 -19.87 16.42 4.70
CA PRO A 105 -18.80 16.60 5.67
C PRO A 105 -19.04 15.84 7.00
N ASN A 106 -20.29 15.72 7.44
CA ASN A 106 -20.67 15.02 8.68
C ASN A 106 -20.44 13.49 8.62
N THR A 107 -20.09 12.94 7.46
CA THR A 107 -19.78 11.51 7.30
C THR A 107 -18.30 11.20 7.41
N VAL A 108 -17.45 12.22 7.56
CA VAL A 108 -16.01 12.04 7.75
C VAL A 108 -15.77 11.41 9.12
N ALA A 109 -15.03 10.30 9.15
CA ALA A 109 -14.73 9.58 10.36
C ALA A 109 -13.76 10.36 11.24
N SER A 110 -14.08 10.46 12.53
CA SER A 110 -13.12 10.89 13.55
C SER A 110 -12.08 9.79 13.81
N TRP A 111 -11.00 10.14 14.50
CA TRP A 111 -10.06 9.14 15.03
C TRP A 111 -10.76 8.08 15.88
N SER A 112 -11.67 8.49 16.77
CA SER A 112 -12.42 7.56 17.63
C SER A 112 -13.28 6.60 16.81
N ASN A 113 -13.89 7.07 15.72
CA ASN A 113 -14.67 6.21 14.82
C ASN A 113 -13.76 5.17 14.16
N TRP A 114 -12.62 5.60 13.62
CA TRP A 114 -11.70 4.70 12.94
C TRP A 114 -11.06 3.67 13.90
N LYS A 115 -10.70 4.12 15.11
CA LYS A 115 -10.23 3.23 16.18
C LYS A 115 -11.29 2.19 16.55
N ALA A 116 -12.55 2.58 16.68
CA ALA A 116 -13.63 1.62 16.97
C ALA A 116 -13.76 0.55 15.87
N LEU A 117 -13.63 0.93 14.59
CA LEU A 117 -13.59 -0.03 13.48
C LEU A 117 -12.42 -1.03 13.64
N TRP A 118 -11.22 -0.53 13.97
CA TRP A 118 -10.05 -1.38 14.23
C TRP A 118 -10.27 -2.34 15.40
N GLU A 119 -10.77 -1.83 16.53
CA GLU A 119 -11.05 -2.62 17.72
C GLU A 119 -12.07 -3.75 17.46
N SER A 120 -13.06 -3.49 16.60
CA SER A 120 -14.06 -4.49 16.20
C SER A 120 -13.61 -5.44 15.10
N SER A 121 -12.46 -5.20 14.47
CA SER A 121 -12.00 -5.97 13.31
C SER A 121 -11.50 -7.34 13.72
N LEU A 122 -12.03 -8.39 13.10
CA LEU A 122 -11.53 -9.77 13.24
C LEU A 122 -10.05 -9.91 12.85
N HIS A 123 -9.50 -8.97 12.08
CA HIS A 123 -8.08 -8.98 11.72
C HIS A 123 -7.18 -8.63 12.89
N LYS A 124 -7.67 -7.90 13.90
CA LYS A 124 -6.86 -7.49 15.05
C LYS A 124 -6.25 -8.70 15.77
N SER A 125 -6.95 -9.82 15.85
CA SER A 125 -6.45 -11.05 16.48
C SER A 125 -5.29 -11.71 15.71
N ARG A 126 -5.06 -11.34 14.44
CA ARG A 126 -3.92 -11.82 13.63
C ARG A 126 -2.63 -11.06 13.92
N PHE A 127 -2.71 -9.92 14.61
CA PHE A 127 -1.53 -9.17 15.06
C PHE A 127 -1.19 -9.65 16.47
N LEU A 128 -0.09 -10.42 16.57
CA LEU A 128 0.53 -10.76 17.85
C LEU A 128 1.26 -9.50 18.33
N TRP A 129 0.84 -8.95 19.47
CA TRP A 129 1.50 -7.85 20.14
C TRP A 129 2.53 -8.38 21.12
#